data_AF-A0A4Y8LIW8-F1
#
_entry.id   AF-A0A4Y8LIW8-F1
#
_cell.length_a   1.000
_cell.length_b   1.000
_cell.length_c   1.000
_cell.angle_alpha   90.00
_cell.angle_beta   90.00
_cell.angle_gamma   90.00
#
_symmetry.space_group_name_H-M   'P 1'
#
loop_
_entity.id
_entity.type
_entity.pdbx_description
1 polymer ?
#
loop_
_entity_poly.entity_id
_entity_poly.type
_entity_poly.pdbx_seq_one_letter_code
_entity_poly.pdbx_strand_id
1 'polypeptide(L)'
;MKKNLTTRLNRIEGQVRGIKGMIDKDTYCDDVITQIAATQSALNSVSKLLLEGHMKSCIVDRIQEGDMEVVDELLVTMKRLMKK
;
A
#
# COMPACT_ATOMS: atom_id res chain seq x y z
N MET A 1 -3.59 -12.10 -8.54
CA MET A 1 -3.53 -11.04 -7.51
C MET A 1 -2.32 -11.19 -6.58
N LYS A 2 -2.21 -12.26 -5.78
CA LYS A 2 -1.12 -12.45 -4.79
C LYS A 2 0.30 -12.31 -5.38
N LYS A 3 0.60 -12.97 -6.51
CA LYS A 3 1.91 -12.86 -7.19
C LYS A 3 2.27 -11.42 -7.61
N ASN A 4 1.29 -10.61 -8.03
CA ASN A 4 1.54 -9.21 -8.45
C ASN A 4 1.92 -8.32 -7.25
N LEU A 5 1.28 -8.54 -6.09
CA LEU A 5 1.57 -7.82 -4.85
C LEU A 5 2.98 -8.14 -4.36
N THR A 6 3.38 -9.41 -4.34
CA THR A 6 4.74 -9.82 -3.96
C THR A 6 5.79 -9.15 -4.84
N THR A 7 5.63 -9.13 -6.17
CA THR A 7 6.57 -8.44 -7.07
C THR A 7 6.70 -6.94 -6.76
N ARG A 8 5.59 -6.27 -6.41
CA ARG A 8 5.62 -4.84 -6.03
C ARG A 8 6.31 -4.63 -4.69
N LEU A 9 6.05 -5.49 -3.70
CA LEU A 9 6.71 -5.44 -2.40
C LEU A 9 8.22 -5.67 -2.53
N ASN A 10 8.67 -6.62 -3.36
CA ASN A 10 10.09 -6.84 -3.62
C ASN A 10 10.78 -5.60 -4.23
N ARG A 11 10.07 -4.84 -5.08
CA ARG A 11 10.57 -3.55 -5.59
C ARG A 11 10.69 -2.51 -4.49
N ILE A 12 9.67 -2.38 -3.64
CA ILE A 12 9.66 -1.46 -2.50
C ILE A 12 10.80 -1.79 -1.52
N GLU A 13 11.02 -3.06 -1.22
CA GLU A 13 12.17 -3.51 -0.42
C GLU A 13 13.50 -3.04 -1.02
N GLY A 14 13.64 -3.15 -2.35
CA GLY A 14 14.78 -2.59 -3.08
C GLY A 14 14.94 -1.07 -2.91
N GLN A 15 13.84 -0.32 -2.95
CA GLN A 15 13.85 1.13 -2.72
C GLN A 15 14.28 1.47 -1.29
N VAL A 16 13.77 0.75 -0.28
CA VAL A 16 14.15 0.93 1.13
C VAL A 16 15.64 0.66 1.33
N ARG A 17 16.18 -0.42 0.74
CA ARG A 17 17.63 -0.65 0.75
C ARG A 17 18.41 0.47 0.05
N GLY A 18 17.90 0.98 -1.07
CA GLY A 18 18.47 2.11 -1.78
C GLY A 18 18.56 3.37 -0.91
N ILE A 19 17.48 3.73 -0.22
CA ILE A 19 17.41 4.85 0.72
C ILE A 19 18.46 4.71 1.81
N LYS A 20 18.56 3.52 2.43
CA LYS A 20 19.60 3.25 3.44
C LYS A 20 20.99 3.52 2.86
N GLY A 21 21.28 2.99 1.68
CA GLY A 21 22.57 3.21 1.01
C GLY A 21 22.83 4.67 0.60
N MET A 22 21.80 5.49 0.38
CA MET A 22 21.96 6.93 0.15
C MET A 22 22.37 7.66 1.44
N ILE A 23 21.75 7.30 2.57
CA ILE A 23 22.09 7.83 3.90
C ILE A 23 23.52 7.44 4.28
N ASP A 24 23.89 6.17 4.11
CA ASP A 24 25.24 5.67 4.43
C ASP A 24 26.35 6.35 3.58
N LYS A 25 25.98 7.00 2.47
CA LYS A 25 26.88 7.73 1.56
C LYS A 25 26.81 9.25 1.72
N ASP A 26 26.11 9.74 2.75
CA ASP A 26 25.86 11.18 2.96
C ASP A 26 25.31 11.89 1.70
N THR A 27 24.40 11.21 0.99
CA THR A 27 23.74 11.79 -0.19
C THR A 27 22.90 13.00 0.21
N TYR A 28 22.76 13.97 -0.70
CA TYR A 28 21.98 15.19 -0.46
C TYR A 28 20.57 14.88 0.06
N CYS A 29 20.16 15.58 1.12
CA CYS A 29 18.95 15.26 1.88
C CYS A 29 17.67 15.31 1.03
N ASP A 30 17.57 16.26 0.09
CA ASP A 30 16.37 16.38 -0.77
C ASP A 30 16.22 15.16 -1.70
N ASP A 31 17.31 14.55 -2.14
CA ASP A 31 17.27 13.33 -2.96
C ASP A 31 16.79 12.13 -2.14
N VAL A 32 17.25 12.02 -0.89
CA VAL A 32 16.79 10.99 0.06
C VAL A 32 15.29 11.15 0.33
N ILE A 33 14.84 12.38 0.61
CA ILE A 33 13.42 12.71 0.82
C ILE A 33 12.60 12.36 -0.43
N THR A 34 13.11 12.68 -1.62
CA THR A 34 12.46 12.34 -2.90
C THR A 34 12.28 10.83 -3.04
N GLN A 35 13.29 10.02 -2.68
CA GLN A 35 13.14 8.56 -2.72
C GLN A 35 12.21 8.00 -1.65
N ILE A 36 12.18 8.59 -0.46
CA ILE A 36 11.19 8.24 0.57
C ILE A 36 9.78 8.50 0.04
N ALA A 37 9.54 9.66 -0.57
CA ALA A 37 8.23 10.00 -1.16
C ALA A 37 7.83 9.03 -2.30
N ALA A 38 8.79 8.62 -3.14
CA ALA A 38 8.57 7.61 -4.17
C ALA A 38 8.19 6.24 -3.57
N THR A 39 8.85 5.85 -2.48
CA THR A 39 8.59 4.60 -1.74
C THR A 39 7.21 4.62 -1.08
N GLN A 40 6.83 5.73 -0.43
CA GLN A 40 5.50 5.94 0.14
C GLN A 40 4.41 5.82 -0.94
N SER A 41 4.64 6.41 -2.12
CA SER A 41 3.72 6.33 -3.26
C SER A 41 3.54 4.91 -3.78
N ALA A 42 4.63 4.13 -3.82
CA ALA A 42 4.58 2.72 -4.20
C ALA A 42 3.79 1.88 -3.18
N LEU A 43 3.99 2.10 -1.87
CA LEU A 43 3.21 1.46 -0.80
C LEU A 43 1.71 1.80 -0.90
N ASN A 44 1.37 3.06 -1.19
CA ASN A 44 0.00 3.48 -1.41
C ASN A 44 -0.64 2.76 -2.62
N SER A 45 0.13 2.55 -3.69
CA SER A 45 -0.32 1.77 -4.85
C SER A 45 -0.63 0.31 -4.49
N VAL A 46 0.23 -0.33 -3.69
CA VAL A 46 0.00 -1.70 -3.20
C VAL A 46 -1.26 -1.77 -2.34
N SER A 47 -1.45 -0.81 -1.43
CA SER A 47 -2.61 -0.74 -0.55
C SER A 47 -3.92 -0.61 -1.32
N LYS A 48 -3.96 0.23 -2.36
CA LYS A 48 -5.12 0.37 -3.25
C LYS A 48 -5.45 -0.92 -3.99
N LEU A 49 -4.45 -1.61 -4.53
CA LEU A 49 -4.65 -2.88 -5.24
C LEU A 49 -5.15 -3.98 -4.31
N LEU A 50 -4.66 -4.02 -3.08
CA LEU A 50 -5.13 -4.98 -2.07
C LEU A 50 -6.59 -4.70 -1.68
N LEU A 51 -6.95 -3.42 -1.49
CA LEU A 51 -8.32 -3.01 -1.21
C LEU A 51 -9.27 -3.38 -2.36
N GLU A 52 -8.88 -3.10 -3.60
CA GLU A 52 -9.67 -3.47 -4.78
C GLU A 52 -9.96 -4.97 -4.80
N GLY A 53 -8.95 -5.80 -4.51
CA GLY A 53 -9.09 -7.24 -4.38
C GLY A 53 -10.07 -7.64 -3.28
N HIS A 54 -9.94 -7.04 -2.10
CA HIS A 54 -10.81 -7.30 -0.96
C HIS A 54 -12.27 -6.93 -1.25
N MET A 55 -12.51 -5.79 -1.89
CA MET A 55 -13.85 -5.34 -2.29
C MET A 55 -14.49 -6.31 -3.29
N LYS A 56 -13.74 -6.77 -4.30
CA LYS A 56 -14.26 -7.63 -5.37
C LYS A 56 -14.51 -9.09 -4.96
N SER A 57 -13.95 -9.54 -3.83
CA SER A 57 -14.20 -10.90 -3.32
C SER A 57 -14.98 -10.86 -2.01
N CYS A 58 -14.31 -10.54 -0.90
CA CYS A 58 -14.84 -10.78 0.43
C CYS A 58 -16.05 -9.91 0.76
N ILE A 59 -16.08 -8.68 0.24
CA ILE A 59 -17.18 -7.75 0.53
C ILE A 59 -18.42 -8.08 -0.28
N VAL A 60 -18.27 -8.42 -1.56
CA VAL A 60 -19.41 -8.81 -2.42
C VAL A 60 -20.10 -10.04 -1.85
N ASP A 61 -19.33 -11.06 -1.45
CA ASP A 61 -19.88 -12.30 -0.89
C ASP A 61 -20.68 -12.03 0.41
N ARG A 62 -20.12 -11.24 1.35
CA ARG A 62 -20.82 -10.89 2.61
C ARG A 62 -22.10 -10.09 2.39
N ILE A 63 -22.09 -9.13 1.46
CA ILE A 63 -23.31 -8.37 1.11
C ILE A 63 -24.38 -9.30 0.54
N GLN A 64 -24.01 -10.27 -0.30
CA GLN A 64 -24.96 -11.26 -0.85
C GLN A 64 -25.55 -12.17 0.23
N GLU A 65 -24.80 -12.44 1.30
CA GLU A 65 -25.25 -13.19 2.48
C GLU A 65 -26.12 -12.35 3.44
N GLY A 66 -26.34 -11.05 3.14
CA GLY A 66 -27.14 -10.13 3.95
C GLY A 66 -26.37 -9.48 5.10
N ASP A 67 -25.06 -9.67 5.17
CA ASP A 67 -24.19 -9.04 6.17
C ASP A 67 -23.75 -7.65 5.69
N MET A 68 -24.43 -6.63 6.19
CA MET A 68 -24.15 -5.23 5.87
C MET A 68 -23.09 -4.59 6.79
N GLU A 69 -22.67 -5.24 7.88
CA GLU A 69 -21.64 -4.71 8.79
C GLU A 69 -20.28 -4.57 8.09
N VAL A 70 -20.06 -5.36 7.04
CA VAL A 70 -18.88 -5.28 6.17
C VAL A 70 -18.68 -3.89 5.55
N VAL A 71 -19.76 -3.12 5.36
CA VAL A 71 -19.68 -1.74 4.83
C VAL A 71 -19.03 -0.81 5.85
N ASP A 72 -19.34 -0.96 7.13
CA ASP A 72 -18.72 -0.17 8.19
C ASP A 72 -17.23 -0.52 8.37
N GLU A 73 -16.89 -1.81 8.28
CA GLU A 73 -15.50 -2.27 8.27
C GLU A 73 -14.70 -1.66 7.10
N LEU A 74 -15.31 -1.60 5.91
CA LEU A 74 -14.73 -0.96 4.73
C LEU A 74 -14.48 0.53 4.98
N LEU A 75 -15.46 1.25 5.56
CA LEU A 75 -15.32 2.67 5.88
C LEU A 75 -14.17 2.93 6.85
N VAL A 76 -13.96 2.07 7.85
CA VAL A 76 -12.80 2.16 8.76
C VAL A 76 -11.49 1.97 8.00
N THR A 77 -11.43 0.98 7.11
CA THR A 77 -10.24 0.71 6.29
C THR A 77 -9.93 1.86 5.34
N MET A 78 -10.94 2.42 4.68
CA MET A 78 -10.79 3.59 3.80
C MET A 78 -10.27 4.81 4.55
N LYS A 79 -10.80 5.09 5.76
CA LYS A 79 -10.32 6.19 6.61
C LYS A 79 -8.83 6.08 6.94
N ARG A 80 -8.31 4.86 7.14
CA ARG A 80 -6.87 4.64 7.36
C ARG A 80 -6.04 4.95 6.12
N LEU A 81 -6.52 4.59 4.93
CA LEU A 81 -5.80 4.82 3.66
C LEU A 81 -5.88 6.27 3.17
N MET A 82 -6.89 7.03 3.60
CA MET A 82 -7.05 8.45 3.24
C MET A 82 -6.33 9.40 4.20
N LYS A 83 -5.89 8.94 5.38
CA LYS A 83 -5.05 9.75 6.25
C LYS A 83 -3.70 9.98 5.58
N LYS A 84 -3.45 11.23 5.19
CA LYS A 84 -2.13 11.74 4.83
C LYS A 84 -1.28 11.85 6.08
#